data_AF-A0A9D1MV25-F1
#
_entry.id   AF-A0A9D1MV25-F1
#
_cell.length_a   1.000
_cell.length_b   1.000
_cell.length_c   1.000
_cell.angle_alpha   90.00
_cell.angle_beta   90.00
_cell.angle_gamma   90.00
#
_symmetry.space_group_name_H-M   'P 1'
#
loop_
_entity.id
_entity.type
_entity.pdbx_description
1 polymer ?
#
loop_
_entity_poly.entity_id
_entity_poly.type
_entity_poly.pdbx_seq_one_letter_code
_entity_poly.pdbx_strand_id
1 'polypeptide(L)'
;MEKFIAYIEQALPNRPGDTVLYQFKRQILDEMTARAAAVSARGLNDQKVLEDLILSEYPDLPGAYAAYSAKKASAKRAKRSLLFHVLGSVGFILLLLVVFLAVSFWTKAWGQTWVIMVDGILLWIDYLLFVGIKKLTSMRRLFQVFARVLLAIGVMVAAVAVFLFCMAVLHAPNSWLVVIGGIAAMFAADSLYIAVTRQKLAVIFYLAYIPAFFSMLYVIFGAAGLLPWSPGWVIIPLSLLLDVVVIAVLLIYNKKISREVARHWNED
;
A
#
# COMPACT_ATOMS: atom_id res chain seq x y z
N MET A 1 38.41 4.81 29.85
CA MET A 1 37.56 5.75 29.06
C MET A 1 38.29 6.27 27.82
N GLU A 2 39.53 6.79 27.96
CA GLU A 2 40.35 7.26 26.83
C GLU A 2 40.57 6.19 25.74
N LYS A 3 40.77 4.92 26.13
CA LYS A 3 40.89 3.79 25.18
C LYS A 3 39.66 3.57 24.32
N PHE A 4 38.45 3.77 24.84
CA PHE A 4 37.22 3.67 24.04
C PHE A 4 37.14 4.81 23.02
N ILE A 5 37.48 6.02 23.44
CA ILE A 5 37.53 7.19 22.54
C ILE A 5 38.56 6.96 21.43
N ALA A 6 39.77 6.52 21.77
CA ALA A 6 40.83 6.21 20.80
C ALA A 6 40.41 5.13 19.81
N TYR A 7 39.77 4.05 20.29
CA TYR A 7 39.25 2.98 19.44
C TYR A 7 38.19 3.49 18.46
N ILE A 8 37.22 4.28 18.94
CA ILE A 8 36.15 4.86 18.12
C ILE A 8 36.72 5.81 17.06
N GLU A 9 37.68 6.67 17.43
CA GLU A 9 38.32 7.62 16.52
C GLU A 9 39.22 6.93 15.49
N GLN A 10 39.86 5.82 15.85
CA GLN A 10 40.69 5.04 14.94
C GLN A 10 39.85 4.19 13.96
N ALA A 11 38.73 3.63 14.43
CA ALA A 11 37.89 2.75 13.63
C ALA A 11 36.94 3.50 12.68
N LEU A 12 36.58 4.75 12.98
CA LEU A 12 35.62 5.53 12.20
C LEU A 12 36.30 6.68 11.41
N PRO A 13 35.77 7.04 10.23
CA PRO A 13 36.35 8.13 9.44
C PRO A 13 36.26 9.47 10.17
N ASN A 14 37.29 10.30 10.06
CA ASN A 14 37.24 11.66 10.60
C ASN A 14 36.56 12.60 9.58
N ARG A 15 35.32 12.99 9.86
CA ARG A 15 34.53 13.93 9.04
C ARG A 15 34.04 15.09 9.89
N PRO A 16 34.80 16.20 9.95
CA PRO A 16 34.39 17.36 10.74
C PRO A 16 33.06 17.94 10.21
N GLY A 17 32.13 18.21 11.12
CA GLY A 17 30.80 18.75 10.80
C GLY A 17 29.72 17.70 10.48
N ASP A 18 30.06 16.40 10.39
CA ASP A 18 29.05 15.34 10.21
C ASP A 18 28.30 15.06 11.53
N THR A 19 27.15 15.72 11.66
CA THR A 19 26.23 15.53 12.80
C THR A 19 25.77 14.09 13.01
N VAL A 20 25.65 13.28 11.95
CA VAL A 20 25.19 11.88 12.04
C VAL A 20 26.30 11.00 12.61
N LEU A 21 27.54 11.21 12.14
CA LEU A 21 28.72 10.57 12.67
C LEU A 21 28.97 10.95 14.13
N TYR A 22 28.89 12.23 14.47
CA TYR A 22 29.04 12.69 15.85
C TYR A 22 28.03 12.03 16.79
N GLN A 23 26.76 11.98 16.39
CA GLN A 23 25.70 11.33 17.18
C GLN A 23 25.94 9.83 17.36
N PHE A 24 26.48 9.16 16.33
CA PHE A 24 26.84 7.74 16.43
C PHE A 24 28.03 7.51 17.38
N LYS A 25 29.11 8.29 17.22
CA LYS A 25 30.28 8.24 18.11
C LYS A 25 29.90 8.43 19.58
N ARG A 26 29.06 9.43 19.85
CA ARG A 26 28.54 9.71 21.20
C ARG A 26 27.70 8.54 21.74
N GLN A 27 26.77 8.02 20.94
CA GLN A 27 25.92 6.91 21.35
C GLN A 27 26.75 5.66 21.69
N ILE A 28 27.71 5.29 20.85
CA ILE A 28 28.58 4.13 21.09
C ILE A 28 29.46 4.34 22.33
N LEU A 29 29.99 5.54 22.54
CA LEU A 29 30.77 5.85 23.73
C LEU A 29 29.92 5.71 25.01
N ASP A 30 28.68 6.19 24.99
CA ASP A 30 27.74 6.06 26.10
C ASP A 30 27.40 4.58 26.35
N GLU A 31 27.15 3.80 25.30
CA GLU A 31 26.87 2.35 25.38
C GLU A 31 28.06 1.56 25.94
N MET A 32 29.27 1.79 25.43
CA MET A 32 30.50 1.16 25.93
C MET A 32 30.78 1.53 27.40
N THR A 33 30.55 2.79 27.78
CA THR A 33 30.76 3.26 29.16
C THR A 33 29.73 2.65 30.12
N ALA A 34 28.45 2.62 29.73
CA ALA A 34 27.39 1.99 30.52
C ALA A 34 27.64 0.48 30.68
N ARG A 35 28.12 -0.18 29.62
CA ARG A 35 28.47 -1.60 29.64
C ARG A 35 29.66 -1.88 30.55
N ALA A 36 30.71 -1.05 30.47
CA ALA A 36 31.87 -1.14 31.36
C ALA A 36 31.47 -0.99 32.84
N ALA A 37 30.59 -0.03 33.15
CA ALA A 37 30.06 0.14 34.50
C ALA A 37 29.26 -1.09 34.99
N ALA A 38 28.42 -1.67 34.11
CA ALA A 38 27.63 -2.85 34.43
C ALA A 38 28.50 -4.11 34.66
N VAL A 39 29.57 -4.28 33.89
CA VAL A 39 30.50 -5.42 34.03
C VAL A 39 31.40 -5.24 35.26
N SER A 40 31.85 -4.02 35.54
CA SER A 40 32.60 -3.71 36.77
C SER A 40 31.76 -3.95 38.02
N ALA A 41 30.48 -3.56 38.02
CA ALA A 41 29.56 -3.84 39.13
C ALA A 41 29.33 -5.35 39.39
N ARG A 42 29.63 -6.22 38.41
CA ARG A 42 29.54 -7.68 38.53
C ARG A 42 30.83 -8.33 39.06
N GLY A 43 31.84 -7.53 39.42
CA GLY A 43 33.06 -8.00 40.08
C GLY A 43 34.31 -8.04 39.19
N LEU A 44 34.23 -7.60 37.93
CA LEU A 44 35.41 -7.49 37.06
C LEU A 44 36.10 -6.14 37.27
N ASN A 45 37.11 -6.12 38.15
CA ASN A 45 37.76 -4.89 38.58
C ASN A 45 39.10 -4.59 37.86
N ASP A 46 39.64 -5.54 37.10
CA ASP A 46 40.83 -5.28 36.28
C ASP A 46 40.44 -4.41 35.07
N GLN A 47 40.96 -3.18 35.06
CA GLN A 47 40.63 -2.19 34.04
C GLN A 47 41.10 -2.60 32.64
N LYS A 48 42.24 -3.28 32.49
CA LYS A 48 42.73 -3.68 31.17
C LYS A 48 41.85 -4.79 30.59
N VAL A 49 41.52 -5.78 31.42
CA VAL A 49 40.65 -6.91 31.01
C VAL A 49 39.24 -6.42 30.72
N LEU A 50 38.73 -5.48 31.53
CA LEU A 50 37.44 -4.84 31.30
C LEU A 50 37.40 -4.12 29.95
N GLU A 51 38.39 -3.27 29.68
CA GLU A 51 38.44 -2.50 28.44
C GLU A 51 38.58 -3.41 27.21
N ASP A 52 39.46 -4.40 27.23
CA ASP A 52 39.63 -5.34 26.11
C ASP A 52 38.37 -6.19 25.88
N LEU A 53 37.69 -6.60 26.96
CA LEU A 53 36.40 -7.31 26.87
C LEU A 53 35.33 -6.44 26.21
N ILE A 54 35.17 -5.19 26.63
CA ILE A 54 34.19 -4.28 26.02
C ILE A 54 34.54 -4.00 24.56
N LEU A 55 35.81 -3.79 24.22
CA LEU A 55 36.25 -3.59 22.83
C LEU A 55 35.91 -4.81 21.96
N SER A 56 36.04 -6.03 22.50
CA SER A 56 35.71 -7.26 21.78
C SER A 56 34.20 -7.43 21.49
N GLU A 57 33.32 -6.78 22.26
CA GLU A 57 31.87 -6.76 22.00
C GLU A 57 31.52 -5.90 20.75
N TYR A 58 32.43 -5.05 20.26
CA TYR A 58 32.21 -4.16 19.10
C TYR A 58 33.25 -4.35 17.98
N PRO A 59 33.30 -5.52 17.34
CA PRO A 59 34.35 -5.85 16.38
C PRO A 59 34.22 -5.11 15.03
N ASP A 60 33.02 -4.67 14.64
CA ASP A 60 32.75 -3.99 13.37
C ASP A 60 32.01 -2.66 13.56
N LEU A 61 32.73 -1.65 14.05
CA LEU A 61 32.23 -0.27 14.15
C LEU A 61 31.89 0.37 12.78
N PRO A 62 32.70 0.18 11.71
CA PRO A 62 32.36 0.72 10.39
C PRO A 62 31.04 0.19 9.84
N GLY A 63 30.79 -1.12 9.94
CA GLY A 63 29.52 -1.73 9.53
C GLY A 63 28.34 -1.24 10.38
N ALA A 64 28.53 -1.11 11.69
CA ALA A 64 27.51 -0.54 12.58
C ALA A 64 27.17 0.92 12.23
N TYR A 65 28.18 1.74 11.91
CA TYR A 65 27.97 3.12 11.44
C TYR A 65 27.26 3.16 10.08
N ALA A 66 27.62 2.27 9.15
CA ALA A 66 26.94 2.16 7.85
C ALA A 66 25.44 1.83 8.02
N ALA A 67 25.12 0.87 8.89
CA ALA A 67 23.73 0.54 9.21
C ALA A 67 22.98 1.71 9.89
N TYR A 68 23.63 2.39 10.83
CA TYR A 68 23.08 3.55 11.53
C TYR A 68 22.78 4.73 10.59
N SER A 69 23.75 5.07 9.74
CA SER A 69 23.62 6.14 8.75
C SER A 69 22.55 5.81 7.71
N ALA A 70 22.47 4.57 7.24
CA ALA A 70 21.41 4.10 6.35
C ALA A 70 20.02 4.23 7.00
N LYS A 71 19.90 3.89 8.29
CA LYS A 71 18.66 4.05 9.07
C LYS A 71 18.26 5.52 9.24
N LYS A 72 19.19 6.43 9.54
CA LYS A 72 18.88 7.86 9.62
C LYS A 72 18.56 8.46 8.26
N ALA A 73 19.26 8.05 7.21
CA ALA A 73 18.98 8.48 5.85
C ALA A 73 17.57 8.05 5.40
N SER A 74 17.16 6.80 5.68
CA SER A 74 15.82 6.31 5.35
C SER A 74 14.73 7.02 6.16
N ALA A 75 14.95 7.27 7.46
CA ALA A 75 14.03 8.06 8.29
C ALA A 75 13.87 9.51 7.78
N LYS A 76 14.98 10.17 7.42
CA LYS A 76 14.97 11.53 6.85
C LYS A 76 14.25 11.57 5.50
N ARG A 77 14.49 10.57 4.63
CA ARG A 77 13.76 10.43 3.35
C ARG A 77 12.26 10.22 3.57
N ALA A 78 11.87 9.37 4.53
CA ALA A 78 10.47 9.14 4.86
C ALA A 78 9.78 10.42 5.35
N LYS A 79 10.43 11.17 6.25
CA LYS A 79 9.93 12.49 6.71
C LYS A 79 9.79 13.48 5.56
N ARG A 80 10.79 13.56 4.67
CA ARG A 80 10.77 14.45 3.51
C ARG A 80 9.66 14.08 2.52
N SER A 81 9.46 12.78 2.28
CA SER A 81 8.37 12.28 1.44
C SER A 81 7.00 12.65 2.03
N LEU A 82 6.80 12.48 3.34
CA LEU A 82 5.56 12.90 4.00
C LEU A 82 5.33 14.41 3.87
N LEU A 83 6.38 15.22 4.12
CA LEU A 83 6.31 16.67 3.95
C LEU A 83 5.94 17.06 2.51
N PHE A 84 6.49 16.38 1.51
CA PHE A 84 6.19 16.63 0.10
C PHE A 84 4.73 16.34 -0.23
N HIS A 85 4.15 15.25 0.27
CA HIS A 85 2.72 14.97 0.06
C HIS A 85 1.82 16.00 0.77
N VAL A 86 2.17 16.42 1.98
CA VAL A 86 1.39 17.44 2.72
C VAL A 86 1.45 18.78 2.00
N LEU A 87 2.65 19.26 1.69
CA LEU A 87 2.84 20.55 1.02
C LEU A 87 2.26 20.52 -0.40
N GLY A 88 2.40 19.40 -1.11
CA GLY A 88 1.80 19.16 -2.41
C GLY A 88 0.26 19.18 -2.35
N SER A 89 -0.35 18.62 -1.30
CA SER A 89 -1.80 18.65 -1.10
C SER A 89 -2.31 20.08 -0.94
N VAL A 90 -1.62 20.89 -0.13
CA VAL A 90 -1.98 22.30 0.07
C VAL A 90 -1.84 23.08 -1.23
N GLY A 91 -0.72 22.91 -1.95
CA GLY A 91 -0.51 23.56 -3.25
C GLY A 91 -1.53 23.15 -4.30
N PHE A 92 -1.91 21.87 -4.34
CA PHE A 92 -2.91 21.34 -5.26
C PHE A 92 -4.31 21.91 -4.99
N ILE A 93 -4.72 22.01 -3.72
CA ILE A 93 -6.01 22.63 -3.34
C ILE A 93 -6.03 24.12 -3.71
N LEU A 94 -4.94 24.84 -3.47
CA LEU A 94 -4.85 26.26 -3.88
C LEU A 94 -4.93 26.41 -5.40
N LEU A 95 -4.25 25.53 -6.15
CA LEU A 95 -4.34 25.54 -7.61
C LEU A 95 -5.77 25.24 -8.08
N LEU A 96 -6.43 24.24 -7.51
CA LEU A 96 -7.84 23.94 -7.80
C LEU A 96 -8.75 25.13 -7.50
N LEU A 97 -8.52 25.85 -6.41
CA LEU A 97 -9.26 27.06 -6.08
C LEU A 97 -9.09 28.14 -7.14
N VAL A 98 -7.86 28.38 -7.60
CA VAL A 98 -7.60 29.34 -8.67
C VAL A 98 -8.31 28.93 -9.97
N VAL A 99 -8.21 27.65 -10.36
CA VAL A 99 -8.88 27.13 -11.57
C VAL A 99 -10.40 27.21 -11.44
N PHE A 100 -10.96 26.79 -10.32
CA PHE A 100 -12.39 26.88 -10.02
C PHE A 100 -12.88 28.32 -10.14
N LEU A 101 -12.21 29.28 -9.51
CA LEU A 101 -12.59 30.70 -9.56
C LEU A 101 -12.46 31.25 -10.98
N ALA A 102 -11.34 31.00 -11.66
CA ALA A 102 -11.10 31.48 -13.03
C ALA A 102 -12.19 30.99 -14.00
N VAL A 103 -12.51 29.70 -13.97
CA VAL A 103 -13.55 29.12 -14.84
C VAL A 103 -14.94 29.63 -14.44
N SER A 104 -15.23 29.75 -13.14
CA SER A 104 -16.53 30.24 -12.65
C SER A 104 -16.79 31.69 -13.03
N PHE A 105 -15.78 32.56 -12.94
CA PHE A 105 -15.90 33.95 -13.38
C PHE A 105 -16.05 34.08 -14.90
N TRP A 106 -15.34 33.25 -15.66
CA TRP A 106 -15.42 33.26 -17.12
C TRP A 106 -16.80 32.79 -17.61
N THR A 107 -17.26 31.62 -17.13
CA THR A 107 -18.48 30.98 -17.64
C THR A 107 -19.75 31.46 -16.95
N LYS A 108 -19.63 32.06 -15.76
CA LYS A 108 -20.74 32.42 -14.86
C LYS A 108 -21.61 31.22 -14.44
N ALA A 109 -21.17 29.99 -14.70
CA ALA A 109 -21.90 28.74 -14.48
C ALA A 109 -21.58 28.10 -13.12
N TRP A 110 -21.76 28.86 -12.04
CA TRP A 110 -21.42 28.45 -10.66
C TRP A 110 -22.03 27.11 -10.23
N GLY A 111 -23.21 26.77 -10.77
CA GLY A 111 -23.89 25.50 -10.49
C GLY A 111 -23.22 24.25 -11.07
N GLN A 112 -22.28 24.41 -12.01
CA GLN A 112 -21.55 23.29 -12.64
C GLN A 112 -20.07 23.31 -12.25
N THR A 113 -19.49 24.50 -12.13
CA THR A 113 -18.05 24.66 -11.90
C THR A 113 -17.58 24.20 -10.52
N TRP A 114 -18.47 24.08 -9.53
CA TRP A 114 -18.12 23.51 -8.20
C TRP A 114 -17.55 22.10 -8.29
N VAL A 115 -17.91 21.33 -9.34
CA VAL A 115 -17.39 19.99 -9.59
C VAL A 115 -15.88 20.02 -9.82
N ILE A 116 -15.31 21.10 -10.36
CA ILE A 116 -13.86 21.27 -10.48
C ILE A 116 -13.17 21.10 -9.13
N MET A 117 -13.75 21.70 -8.08
CA MET A 117 -13.21 21.60 -6.73
C MET A 117 -13.41 20.20 -6.16
N VAL A 118 -14.64 19.68 -6.23
CA VAL A 118 -14.99 18.41 -5.59
C VAL A 118 -14.32 17.22 -6.29
N ASP A 119 -14.43 17.10 -7.61
CA ASP A 119 -13.76 16.04 -8.36
C ASP A 119 -12.23 16.18 -8.27
N GLY A 120 -11.72 17.40 -8.28
CA GLY A 120 -10.30 17.65 -8.05
C GLY A 120 -9.82 17.07 -6.72
N ILE A 121 -10.55 17.32 -5.63
CA ILE A 121 -10.24 16.76 -4.30
C ILE A 121 -10.41 15.24 -4.29
N LEU A 122 -11.46 14.70 -4.90
CA LEU A 122 -11.69 13.25 -4.98
C LEU A 122 -10.54 12.53 -5.71
N LEU A 123 -10.09 13.07 -6.86
CA LEU A 123 -8.96 12.54 -7.60
C LEU A 123 -7.64 12.63 -6.81
N TRP A 124 -7.48 13.68 -6.01
CA TRP A 124 -6.32 13.79 -5.11
C TRP A 124 -6.36 12.75 -3.99
N ILE A 125 -7.53 12.52 -3.39
CA ILE A 125 -7.73 11.45 -2.41
C ILE A 125 -7.42 10.10 -3.04
N ASP A 126 -7.92 9.83 -4.25
CA ASP A 126 -7.65 8.58 -4.97
C ASP A 126 -6.15 8.38 -5.24
N TYR A 127 -5.44 9.44 -5.64
CA TYR A 127 -3.97 9.42 -5.75
C TYR A 127 -3.28 9.04 -4.43
N LEU A 128 -3.69 9.64 -3.31
CA LEU A 128 -3.13 9.33 -1.98
C LEU A 128 -3.43 7.88 -1.56
N LEU A 129 -4.64 7.39 -1.86
CA LEU A 129 -5.02 5.99 -1.64
C LEU A 129 -4.12 5.06 -2.44
N PHE A 130 -3.86 5.36 -3.72
CA PHE A 130 -2.97 4.58 -4.57
C PHE A 130 -1.53 4.51 -4.04
N VAL A 131 -0.99 5.63 -3.55
CA VAL A 131 0.32 5.65 -2.87
C VAL A 131 0.30 4.76 -1.63
N GLY A 132 -0.77 4.80 -0.85
CA GLY A 132 -1.00 3.95 0.32
C GLY A 132 -1.05 2.45 -0.03
N ILE A 133 -1.80 2.09 -1.08
CA ILE A 133 -1.93 0.72 -1.58
C ILE A 133 -0.55 0.18 -1.97
N LYS A 134 0.21 0.90 -2.81
CA LYS A 134 1.57 0.47 -3.21
C LYS A 134 2.46 0.19 -2.02
N LYS A 135 2.43 1.08 -1.01
CA LYS A 135 3.23 0.91 0.21
C LYS A 135 2.78 -0.32 0.99
N LEU A 136 1.49 -0.51 1.23
CA LEU A 136 0.96 -1.65 1.98
C LEU A 136 1.17 -2.99 1.25
N THR A 137 1.06 -3.01 -0.08
CA THR A 137 1.33 -4.20 -0.88
C THR A 137 2.80 -4.64 -0.79
N SER A 138 3.73 -3.68 -0.67
CA SER A 138 5.16 -3.97 -0.47
C SER A 138 5.52 -4.50 0.93
N MET A 139 4.59 -4.42 1.88
CA MET A 139 4.79 -4.87 3.26
C MET A 139 4.39 -6.36 3.44
N ARG A 140 4.41 -6.83 4.69
CA ARG A 140 4.02 -8.21 5.03
C ARG A 140 2.59 -8.52 4.57
N ARG A 141 2.30 -9.81 4.32
CA ARG A 141 0.98 -10.27 3.80
C ARG A 141 -0.24 -9.77 4.58
N LEU A 142 -0.14 -9.58 5.89
CA LEU A 142 -1.24 -9.01 6.70
C LEU A 142 -1.68 -7.62 6.20
N PHE A 143 -0.76 -6.80 5.69
CA PHE A 143 -1.05 -5.48 5.15
C PHE A 143 -1.76 -5.50 3.79
N GLN A 144 -1.73 -6.65 3.09
CA GLN A 144 -2.43 -6.79 1.82
C GLN A 144 -3.96 -6.78 1.98
N VAL A 145 -4.49 -7.16 3.15
CA VAL A 145 -5.93 -7.05 3.44
C VAL A 145 -6.35 -5.58 3.50
N PHE A 146 -5.57 -4.74 4.18
CA PHE A 146 -5.82 -3.29 4.21
C PHE A 146 -5.67 -2.66 2.82
N ALA A 147 -4.71 -3.12 2.03
CA ALA A 147 -4.55 -2.66 0.64
C ALA A 147 -5.78 -2.96 -0.23
N ARG A 148 -6.44 -4.10 -0.03
CA ARG A 148 -7.70 -4.45 -0.72
C ARG A 148 -8.86 -3.53 -0.33
N VAL A 149 -8.99 -3.22 0.96
CA VAL A 149 -10.01 -2.27 1.43
C VAL A 149 -9.77 -0.87 0.84
N LEU A 150 -8.51 -0.41 0.84
CA LEU A 150 -8.15 0.87 0.25
C LEU A 150 -8.37 0.90 -1.27
N LEU A 151 -8.11 -0.21 -1.97
CA LEU A 151 -8.39 -0.35 -3.39
C LEU A 151 -9.90 -0.22 -3.66
N ALA A 152 -10.73 -0.89 -2.87
CA ALA A 152 -12.18 -0.78 -2.96
C ALA A 152 -12.66 0.66 -2.74
N ILE A 153 -12.12 1.34 -1.72
CA ILE A 153 -12.42 2.75 -1.46
C ILE A 153 -11.99 3.62 -2.65
N GLY A 154 -10.78 3.42 -3.19
CA GLY A 154 -10.28 4.19 -4.34
C GLY A 154 -11.16 4.03 -5.59
N VAL A 155 -11.54 2.79 -5.92
CA VAL A 155 -12.46 2.52 -7.04
C VAL A 155 -13.80 3.23 -6.85
N MET A 156 -14.36 3.23 -5.62
CA MET A 156 -15.61 3.93 -5.35
C MET A 156 -15.46 5.45 -5.37
N VAL A 157 -14.35 6.00 -4.88
CA VAL A 157 -14.04 7.44 -4.97
C VAL A 157 -13.94 7.88 -6.43
N ALA A 158 -13.23 7.12 -7.27
CA ALA A 158 -13.16 7.35 -8.70
C ALA A 158 -14.53 7.25 -9.38
N ALA A 159 -15.34 6.25 -9.03
CA ALA A 159 -16.70 6.12 -9.56
C ALA A 159 -17.60 7.30 -9.17
N VAL A 160 -17.48 7.81 -7.93
CA VAL A 160 -18.21 9.01 -7.50
C VAL A 160 -17.76 10.24 -8.27
N ALA A 161 -16.46 10.43 -8.50
CA ALA A 161 -15.97 11.54 -9.33
C ALA A 161 -16.53 11.45 -10.76
N VAL A 162 -16.48 10.28 -11.40
CA VAL A 162 -17.07 10.09 -12.74
C VAL A 162 -18.58 10.32 -12.72
N PHE A 163 -19.28 9.90 -11.67
CA PHE A 163 -20.71 10.15 -11.50
C PHE A 163 -21.01 11.65 -11.41
N LEU A 164 -20.30 12.39 -10.57
CA LEU A 164 -20.48 13.83 -10.40
C LEU A 164 -20.17 14.59 -11.69
N PHE A 165 -19.10 14.22 -12.39
CA PHE A 165 -18.80 14.76 -13.71
C PHE A 165 -19.92 14.51 -14.73
N CYS A 166 -20.38 13.26 -14.84
CA CYS A 166 -21.47 12.89 -15.75
C CYS A 166 -22.79 13.60 -15.42
N MET A 167 -23.08 13.80 -14.13
CA MET A 167 -24.30 14.44 -13.66
C MET A 167 -24.26 15.95 -13.84
N ALA A 168 -23.21 16.62 -13.39
CA ALA A 168 -23.15 18.09 -13.35
C ALA A 168 -22.66 18.72 -14.65
N VAL A 169 -21.78 18.03 -15.40
CA VAL A 169 -21.20 18.58 -16.64
C VAL A 169 -21.95 18.04 -17.85
N LEU A 170 -22.09 16.72 -17.96
CA LEU A 170 -22.72 16.08 -19.12
C LEU A 170 -24.25 16.02 -19.04
N HIS A 171 -24.84 16.27 -17.87
CA HIS A 171 -26.30 16.15 -17.63
C HIS A 171 -26.85 14.79 -18.07
N ALA A 172 -26.07 13.73 -17.91
CA ALA A 172 -26.43 12.41 -18.39
C ALA A 172 -27.59 11.82 -17.56
N PRO A 173 -28.72 11.42 -18.18
CA PRO A 173 -29.94 11.01 -17.46
C PRO A 173 -29.76 9.71 -16.64
N ASN A 174 -28.80 8.88 -17.04
CA ASN A 174 -28.48 7.62 -16.38
C ASN A 174 -27.11 7.64 -15.68
N SER A 175 -26.63 8.82 -15.28
CA SER A 175 -25.33 8.98 -14.60
C SER A 175 -25.20 8.10 -13.34
N TRP A 176 -26.29 7.85 -12.62
CA TRP A 176 -26.33 6.96 -11.44
C TRP A 176 -25.85 5.52 -11.73
N LEU A 177 -25.91 5.05 -12.99
CA LEU A 177 -25.36 3.76 -13.40
C LEU A 177 -23.85 3.68 -13.20
N VAL A 178 -23.13 4.81 -13.20
CA VAL A 178 -21.70 4.85 -12.90
C VAL A 178 -21.42 4.36 -11.48
N VAL A 179 -22.28 4.63 -10.51
CA VAL A 179 -22.10 4.17 -9.12
C VAL A 179 -22.25 2.66 -9.03
N ILE A 180 -23.24 2.08 -9.72
CA ILE A 180 -23.44 0.63 -9.79
C ILE A 180 -22.29 -0.03 -10.55
N GLY A 181 -21.86 0.58 -11.65
CA GLY A 181 -20.65 0.19 -12.39
C GLY A 181 -19.41 0.24 -11.52
N GLY A 182 -19.30 1.21 -10.60
CA GLY A 182 -18.24 1.31 -9.61
C GLY A 182 -18.20 0.10 -8.66
N ILE A 183 -19.36 -0.38 -8.20
CA ILE A 183 -19.46 -1.60 -7.38
C ILE A 183 -19.00 -2.83 -8.19
N ALA A 184 -19.40 -2.93 -9.45
CA ALA A 184 -18.93 -4.00 -10.34
C ALA A 184 -17.41 -3.92 -10.57
N ALA A 185 -16.89 -2.72 -10.82
CA ALA A 185 -15.46 -2.45 -11.00
C ALA A 185 -14.66 -2.75 -9.73
N MET A 186 -15.23 -2.55 -8.54
CA MET A 186 -14.60 -2.88 -7.26
C MET A 186 -14.33 -4.38 -7.17
N PHE A 187 -15.30 -5.23 -7.50
CA PHE A 187 -15.09 -6.70 -7.53
C PHE A 187 -14.06 -7.11 -8.58
N ALA A 188 -14.08 -6.49 -9.76
CA ALA A 188 -13.10 -6.76 -10.81
C ALA A 188 -11.67 -6.33 -10.41
N ALA A 189 -11.51 -5.15 -9.83
CA ALA A 189 -10.23 -4.62 -9.36
C ALA A 189 -9.66 -5.46 -8.22
N ASP A 190 -10.48 -5.85 -7.26
CA ASP A 190 -10.06 -6.73 -6.16
C ASP A 190 -9.69 -8.13 -6.68
N SER A 191 -10.45 -8.66 -7.65
CA SER A 191 -10.10 -9.93 -8.31
C SER A 191 -8.74 -9.86 -9.00
N LEU A 192 -8.47 -8.79 -9.74
CA LEU A 192 -7.17 -8.55 -10.38
C LEU A 192 -6.06 -8.44 -9.34
N TYR A 193 -6.31 -7.74 -8.22
CA TYR A 193 -5.36 -7.60 -7.13
C TYR A 193 -4.98 -8.95 -6.51
N ILE A 194 -5.97 -9.81 -6.25
CA ILE A 194 -5.77 -11.18 -5.74
C ILE A 194 -4.91 -12.01 -6.72
N ALA A 195 -5.21 -11.91 -8.02
CA ALA A 195 -4.47 -12.60 -9.07
C ALA A 195 -2.99 -12.16 -9.12
N VAL A 196 -2.75 -10.85 -9.10
CA VAL A 196 -1.40 -10.26 -9.14
C VAL A 196 -0.59 -10.61 -7.89
N THR A 197 -1.23 -10.59 -6.72
CA THR A 197 -0.55 -10.86 -5.44
C THR A 197 -0.47 -12.35 -5.09
N ARG A 198 -1.05 -13.24 -5.93
CA ARG A 198 -1.06 -14.71 -5.76
C ARG A 198 -1.49 -15.16 -4.36
N GLN A 199 -2.58 -14.59 -3.85
CA GLN A 199 -3.07 -14.94 -2.52
C GLN A 199 -3.57 -16.40 -2.48
N LYS A 200 -3.30 -17.08 -1.36
CA LYS A 200 -3.87 -18.41 -1.09
C LYS A 200 -5.39 -18.28 -0.93
N LEU A 201 -6.14 -19.29 -1.36
CA LEU A 201 -7.61 -19.33 -1.31
C LEU A 201 -8.34 -18.28 -2.17
N ALA A 202 -7.66 -17.71 -3.18
CA ALA A 202 -8.24 -16.77 -4.16
C ALA A 202 -9.59 -17.24 -4.74
N VAL A 203 -9.72 -18.54 -4.97
CA VAL A 203 -10.90 -19.18 -5.54
C VAL A 203 -12.17 -18.87 -4.75
N ILE A 204 -12.11 -18.85 -3.40
CA ILE A 204 -13.29 -18.58 -2.57
C ILE A 204 -13.83 -17.18 -2.84
N PHE A 205 -12.95 -16.20 -3.02
CA PHE A 205 -13.34 -14.84 -3.36
C PHE A 205 -13.94 -14.75 -4.77
N TYR A 206 -13.33 -15.42 -5.75
CA TYR A 206 -13.87 -15.43 -7.11
C TYR A 206 -15.29 -16.01 -7.19
N LEU A 207 -15.57 -17.09 -6.46
CA LEU A 207 -16.91 -17.69 -6.40
C LEU A 207 -17.95 -16.74 -5.79
N ALA A 208 -17.56 -15.84 -4.89
CA ALA A 208 -18.47 -14.83 -4.35
C ALA A 208 -18.61 -13.63 -5.29
N TYR A 209 -17.54 -13.26 -5.99
CA TYR A 209 -17.49 -12.07 -6.84
C TYR A 209 -18.18 -12.25 -8.18
N ILE A 210 -18.15 -13.46 -8.76
CA ILE A 210 -18.81 -13.74 -10.03
C ILE A 210 -20.31 -13.42 -9.95
N PRO A 211 -21.11 -13.99 -9.03
CA PRO A 211 -22.53 -13.65 -8.94
C PRO A 211 -22.81 -12.20 -8.57
N ALA A 212 -22.01 -11.62 -7.66
CA ALA A 212 -22.14 -10.23 -7.29
C ALA A 212 -21.93 -9.29 -8.49
N PHE A 213 -20.90 -9.53 -9.30
CA PHE A 213 -20.62 -8.77 -10.52
C PHE A 213 -21.74 -8.90 -11.55
N PHE A 214 -22.21 -10.11 -11.82
CA PHE A 214 -23.30 -10.35 -12.77
C PHE A 214 -24.63 -9.75 -12.32
N SER A 215 -24.91 -9.68 -11.01
CA SER A 215 -26.08 -8.98 -10.49
C SER A 215 -26.02 -7.47 -10.76
N MET A 216 -24.84 -6.84 -10.64
CA MET A 216 -24.67 -5.43 -10.99
C MET A 216 -24.82 -5.19 -12.50
N LEU A 217 -24.25 -6.07 -13.33
CA LEU A 217 -24.43 -6.01 -14.78
C LEU A 217 -25.89 -6.15 -15.21
N TYR A 218 -26.65 -7.04 -14.56
CA TYR A 218 -28.08 -7.17 -14.81
C TYR A 218 -28.83 -5.85 -14.60
N VAL A 219 -28.57 -5.16 -13.49
CA VAL A 219 -29.20 -3.85 -13.20
C VAL A 219 -28.78 -2.82 -14.24
N ILE A 220 -27.49 -2.78 -14.62
CA ILE A 220 -26.97 -1.84 -15.63
C ILE A 220 -27.63 -2.08 -16.99
N PHE A 221 -27.65 -3.33 -17.47
CA PHE A 221 -28.23 -3.66 -18.77
C PHE A 221 -29.76 -3.51 -18.79
N GLY A 222 -30.43 -3.83 -17.69
CA GLY A 222 -31.87 -3.62 -17.52
C GLY A 222 -32.24 -2.14 -17.58
N ALA A 223 -31.51 -1.30 -16.85
CA ALA A 223 -31.73 0.14 -16.82
C ALA A 223 -31.34 0.85 -18.12
N ALA A 224 -30.33 0.35 -18.82
CA ALA A 224 -29.92 0.86 -20.13
C ALA A 224 -30.85 0.41 -21.28
N GLY A 225 -31.82 -0.46 -21.02
CA GLY A 225 -32.72 -1.02 -22.05
C GLY A 225 -32.04 -2.04 -22.96
N LEU A 226 -30.84 -2.52 -22.62
CA LEU A 226 -30.09 -3.53 -23.37
C LEU A 226 -30.60 -4.94 -23.10
N LEU A 227 -31.15 -5.18 -21.90
CA LEU A 227 -31.79 -6.42 -21.53
C LEU A 227 -33.19 -6.16 -20.96
N PRO A 228 -34.20 -6.98 -21.30
CA PRO A 228 -35.51 -6.86 -20.68
C PRO A 228 -35.45 -7.43 -19.25
N TRP A 229 -36.06 -6.75 -18.29
CA TRP A 229 -36.02 -7.13 -16.87
C TRP A 229 -36.58 -8.55 -16.61
N SER A 230 -37.66 -8.93 -17.28
CA SER A 230 -38.34 -10.22 -17.02
C SER A 230 -37.57 -11.48 -17.48
N PRO A 231 -36.94 -11.53 -18.66
CA PRO A 231 -36.06 -12.64 -19.03
C PRO A 231 -34.59 -12.41 -18.64
N GLY A 232 -34.18 -11.16 -18.42
CA GLY A 232 -32.77 -10.80 -18.20
C GLY A 232 -32.18 -11.28 -16.88
N TRP A 233 -33.02 -11.57 -15.87
CA TRP A 233 -32.54 -12.07 -14.57
C TRP A 233 -31.82 -13.42 -14.67
N VAL A 234 -32.02 -14.17 -15.77
CA VAL A 234 -31.36 -15.46 -16.07
C VAL A 234 -29.83 -15.35 -16.07
N ILE A 235 -29.27 -14.15 -16.26
CA ILE A 235 -27.83 -13.93 -16.17
C ILE A 235 -27.26 -14.23 -14.76
N ILE A 236 -28.08 -14.09 -13.71
CA ILE A 236 -27.69 -14.35 -12.31
C ILE A 236 -27.56 -15.86 -12.01
N PRO A 237 -28.54 -16.74 -12.29
CA PRO A 237 -28.34 -18.18 -12.14
C PRO A 237 -27.28 -18.71 -13.11
N LEU A 238 -27.10 -18.10 -14.30
CA LEU A 238 -26.03 -18.48 -15.21
C LEU A 238 -24.64 -18.24 -14.60
N SER A 239 -24.46 -17.16 -13.83
CA SER A 239 -23.19 -16.91 -13.14
C SER A 239 -22.89 -17.96 -12.06
N LEU A 240 -23.92 -18.47 -11.38
CA LEU A 240 -23.75 -19.58 -10.43
C LEU A 240 -23.38 -20.90 -11.13
N LEU A 241 -23.88 -21.15 -12.34
CA LEU A 241 -23.42 -22.28 -13.15
C LEU A 241 -21.94 -22.13 -13.52
N LEU A 242 -21.49 -20.91 -13.79
CA LEU A 242 -20.08 -20.62 -14.05
C LEU A 242 -19.20 -20.93 -12.83
N ASP A 243 -19.66 -20.63 -11.62
CA ASP A 243 -18.99 -21.03 -10.38
C ASP A 243 -18.85 -22.55 -10.25
N VAL A 244 -19.91 -23.31 -10.57
CA VAL A 244 -19.87 -24.78 -10.57
C VAL A 244 -18.82 -25.30 -11.55
N VAL A 245 -18.73 -24.71 -12.74
CA VAL A 245 -17.70 -25.05 -13.74
C VAL A 245 -16.30 -24.76 -13.20
N VAL A 246 -16.08 -23.59 -12.58
CA VAL A 246 -14.79 -23.23 -11.97
C VAL A 246 -14.38 -24.24 -10.90
N ILE A 247 -15.30 -24.63 -10.02
CA ILE A 247 -15.05 -25.65 -8.99
C ILE A 247 -14.70 -27.00 -9.63
N ALA A 248 -15.46 -27.44 -10.64
CA ALA A 248 -15.23 -28.71 -11.31
C ALA A 248 -13.84 -28.77 -11.97
N VAL A 249 -13.43 -27.70 -12.66
CA VAL A 249 -12.11 -27.58 -13.29
C VAL A 249 -11.00 -27.69 -12.25
N LEU A 250 -11.13 -27.00 -11.11
CA LEU A 250 -10.15 -27.05 -10.02
C LEU A 250 -10.05 -28.43 -9.39
N LEU A 251 -11.17 -29.12 -9.19
CA LEU A 251 -11.18 -30.50 -8.67
C LEU A 251 -10.49 -31.47 -9.63
N ILE A 252 -10.74 -31.36 -10.94
CA ILE A 252 -10.10 -32.18 -11.97
C ILE A 252 -8.59 -31.91 -11.98
N TYR A 253 -8.19 -30.65 -11.94
CA TYR A 253 -6.78 -30.24 -11.92
C TYR A 253 -6.05 -30.76 -10.68
N ASN A 254 -6.63 -30.60 -9.49
CA ASN A 254 -6.07 -31.12 -8.24
C ASN A 254 -5.98 -32.65 -8.23
N LYS A 255 -6.99 -33.35 -8.76
CA LYS A 255 -6.95 -34.81 -8.92
C LYS A 255 -5.86 -35.27 -9.88
N LYS A 256 -5.56 -34.49 -10.92
CA LYS A 256 -4.47 -34.78 -11.86
C LYS A 256 -3.10 -34.66 -11.17
N ILE A 257 -2.87 -33.55 -10.47
CA ILE A 257 -1.64 -33.33 -9.69
C ILE A 257 -1.44 -34.42 -8.64
N SER A 258 -2.49 -34.77 -7.88
CA SER A 258 -2.40 -35.82 -6.86
C SER A 258 -2.01 -37.18 -7.45
N ARG A 259 -2.49 -37.50 -8.66
CA ARG A 259 -2.11 -38.73 -9.38
C ARG A 259 -0.67 -38.68 -9.90
N GLU A 260 -0.22 -37.55 -10.42
CA GLU A 260 1.17 -37.35 -10.87
C GLU A 260 2.15 -37.48 -9.69
N VAL A 261 1.85 -36.86 -8.55
CA VAL A 261 2.67 -36.99 -7.33
C VAL A 261 2.70 -38.43 -6.82
N ALA A 262 1.54 -39.11 -6.73
CA ALA A 262 1.48 -40.50 -6.30
C ALA A 262 2.26 -41.44 -7.24
N ARG A 263 2.29 -41.15 -8.54
CA ARG A 263 3.07 -41.92 -9.50
C ARG A 263 4.57 -41.72 -9.32
N HIS A 264 5.04 -40.49 -9.11
CA HIS A 264 6.46 -40.22 -8.85
C HIS A 264 6.96 -40.87 -7.56
N TRP A 265 6.13 -40.93 -6.50
CA TRP A 265 6.52 -41.57 -5.25
C TRP A 265 6.51 -43.11 -5.28
N ASN A 266 5.85 -43.71 -6.27
CA ASN A 266 5.81 -45.16 -6.47
C ASN A 266 6.84 -45.65 -7.51
N GLU A 267 7.64 -44.74 -8.09
CA GLU A 267 8.70 -45.04 -9.07
C GLU A 267 10.12 -45.02 -8.42
N ASP A 268 10.24 -44.77 -7.10
CA ASP A 268 11.44 -44.95 -6.26
C ASP A 268 11.34 -46.23 -5.39
#